data_AF-A0A2D5TH19-F1
#
_entry.id   AF-A0A2D5TH19-F1
#
_cell.length_a   1.000
_cell.length_b   1.000
_cell.length_c   1.000
_cell.angle_alpha   90.00
_cell.angle_beta   90.00
_cell.angle_gamma   90.00
#
_symmetry.space_group_name_H-M   'P 1'
#
loop_
_entity.id
_entity.type
_entity.pdbx_description
1 polymer ?
#
loop_
_entity_poly.entity_id
_entity_poly.type
_entity_poly.pdbx_seq_one_letter_code
_entity_poly.pdbx_strand_id
1 'polypeptide(L)'
;MKTTLFLITLISVVLSVSNTQAQESGSVTTIESNDTPHSSKPNMTEMFGPDYKKGDIGHSTGAIKSITLGRDLVIEHAEIHGTGIEAAVTGFEVLDNADISELSENDHVEFLVKRGDDNVYRLLSICNMGAEKLKCL
;
A
#
# COMPACT_ATOMS: atom_id res chain seq x y z
N MET A 1 -17.64 25.98 52.15
CA MET A 1 -16.84 25.37 51.07
C MET A 1 -16.44 26.46 50.08
N LYS A 2 -15.25 26.39 49.46
CA LYS A 2 -14.81 27.34 48.43
C LYS A 2 -14.92 26.70 47.05
N THR A 3 -15.62 27.34 46.13
CA THR A 3 -15.83 26.86 44.76
C THR A 3 -14.72 27.42 43.87
N THR A 4 -13.84 26.56 43.35
CA THR A 4 -12.77 26.96 42.43
C THR A 4 -13.26 26.88 40.99
N LEU A 5 -13.39 28.03 40.34
CA LEU A 5 -13.78 28.15 38.94
C LEU A 5 -12.51 28.11 38.07
N PHE A 6 -12.35 27.10 37.23
CA PHE A 6 -11.22 27.01 36.30
C PHE A 6 -11.53 27.77 35.01
N LEU A 7 -10.72 28.78 34.72
CA LEU A 7 -10.77 29.60 33.52
C LEU A 7 -9.81 29.00 32.48
N ILE A 8 -10.31 28.53 31.34
CA ILE A 8 -9.48 28.02 30.24
C ILE A 8 -9.42 29.10 29.15
N THR A 9 -8.26 29.75 29.04
CA THR A 9 -8.02 30.83 28.08
C THR A 9 -7.64 30.25 26.71
N LEU A 10 -8.30 30.73 25.65
CA LEU A 10 -8.00 30.39 24.26
C LEU A 10 -6.62 30.94 23.82
N ILE A 11 -5.86 30.16 23.07
CA ILE A 11 -4.70 30.64 22.30
C ILE A 11 -4.82 30.10 20.87
N SER A 12 -5.20 30.98 19.94
CA SER A 12 -5.21 30.69 18.51
C SER A 12 -3.81 30.94 17.93
N VAL A 13 -3.19 29.91 17.35
CA VAL A 13 -1.92 30.07 16.63
C VAL A 13 -2.21 30.47 15.18
N VAL A 14 -1.65 31.61 14.76
CA VAL A 14 -1.74 32.11 13.38
C VAL A 14 -0.35 31.97 12.76
N LEU A 15 -0.23 31.19 11.67
CA LEU A 15 1.03 31.03 10.93
C LEU A 15 0.99 31.87 9.65
N SER A 16 1.99 32.75 9.52
CA SER A 16 2.09 33.74 8.46
C SER A 16 2.72 33.20 7.17
N VAL A 17 2.15 33.57 6.02
CA VAL A 17 2.72 33.33 4.69
C VAL A 17 3.86 34.33 4.42
N SER A 18 4.96 33.84 3.85
CA SER A 18 6.02 34.68 3.27
C SER A 18 6.21 34.35 1.79
N ASN A 19 5.77 35.26 0.92
CA ASN A 19 6.11 35.25 -0.50
C ASN A 19 7.56 35.73 -0.69
N THR A 20 8.31 35.09 -1.59
CA THR A 20 9.52 35.66 -2.19
C THR A 20 9.49 35.42 -3.69
N GLN A 21 9.44 36.49 -4.47
CA GLN A 21 9.61 36.47 -5.93
C GLN A 21 11.00 36.99 -6.28
N ALA A 22 11.61 36.40 -7.31
CA ALA A 22 12.69 37.03 -8.08
C ALA A 22 12.65 36.50 -9.54
N GLN A 23 12.21 37.35 -10.47
CA GLN A 23 12.56 37.33 -11.90
C GLN A 23 14.02 37.87 -12.04
N GLU A 24 14.83 37.68 -13.09
CA GLU A 24 14.69 37.13 -14.46
C GLU A 24 16.13 36.86 -15.02
N SER A 25 16.47 36.49 -16.27
CA SER A 25 15.74 36.24 -17.53
C SER A 25 16.54 35.31 -18.46
N GLY A 26 15.98 34.98 -19.63
CA GLY A 26 16.76 34.84 -20.87
C GLY A 26 16.93 33.45 -21.49
N SER A 27 16.48 33.34 -22.75
CA SER A 27 16.98 32.44 -23.81
C SER A 27 16.54 30.97 -23.86
N VAL A 28 15.42 30.76 -24.56
CA VAL A 28 15.13 29.68 -25.53
C VAL A 28 16.16 28.54 -25.68
N THR A 29 15.73 27.32 -25.31
CA THR A 29 15.65 26.20 -26.25
C THR A 29 14.54 25.24 -25.83
N THR A 30 13.51 25.09 -26.68
CA THR A 30 12.46 24.10 -26.48
C THR A 30 13.02 22.71 -26.80
N ILE A 31 13.41 21.98 -25.75
CA ILE A 31 13.45 20.51 -25.80
C ILE A 31 12.18 20.06 -25.09
N GLU A 32 11.29 19.38 -25.82
CA GLU A 32 10.13 18.71 -25.23
C GLU A 32 10.61 17.51 -24.39
N SER A 33 11.11 17.79 -23.18
CA SER A 33 11.10 16.83 -22.09
C SER A 33 9.64 16.55 -21.75
N ASN A 34 9.06 15.60 -22.49
CA ASN A 34 7.72 15.10 -22.27
C ASN A 34 7.74 14.13 -21.07
N ASP A 35 8.28 14.60 -19.95
CA ASP A 35 8.34 13.93 -18.64
C ASP A 35 6.94 13.93 -18.02
N THR A 36 6.03 13.24 -18.71
CA THR A 36 4.85 12.68 -18.08
C THR A 36 5.35 11.80 -16.94
N PRO A 37 4.90 11.97 -15.69
CA PRO A 37 5.20 11.03 -14.63
C PRO A 37 4.52 9.71 -14.99
N HIS A 38 5.25 8.84 -15.68
CA HIS A 38 4.79 7.50 -16.00
C HIS A 38 4.71 6.76 -14.68
N SER A 39 3.49 6.71 -14.12
CA SER A 39 3.10 5.67 -13.18
C SER A 39 3.09 4.36 -13.98
N SER A 40 4.29 3.85 -14.21
CA SER A 40 4.55 2.62 -14.94
C SER A 40 3.93 1.49 -14.14
N LYS A 41 2.71 1.10 -14.50
CA LYS A 41 2.11 -0.14 -14.00
C LYS A 41 3.13 -1.25 -14.20
N PRO A 42 3.45 -2.05 -13.16
CA PRO A 42 4.49 -3.05 -13.27
C PRO A 42 4.22 -3.98 -14.45
N ASN A 43 5.25 -4.20 -15.26
CA ASN A 43 5.14 -5.07 -16.43
C ASN A 43 5.05 -6.52 -15.94
N MET A 44 3.82 -7.05 -15.85
CA MET A 44 3.57 -8.39 -15.31
C MET A 44 4.34 -9.49 -16.06
N THR A 45 4.59 -9.32 -17.37
CA THR A 45 5.41 -10.23 -18.18
C THR A 45 6.89 -10.23 -17.76
N GLU A 46 7.40 -9.09 -17.32
CA GLU A 46 8.78 -8.92 -16.85
C GLU A 46 8.93 -9.43 -15.41
N MET A 47 7.92 -9.23 -14.58
CA MET A 47 7.89 -9.68 -13.18
C MET A 47 7.63 -11.19 -13.03
N PHE A 48 6.80 -11.79 -13.90
CA PHE A 48 6.34 -13.18 -13.78
C PHE A 48 6.73 -14.09 -14.96
N GLY A 49 7.47 -13.56 -15.95
CA GLY A 49 7.85 -14.28 -17.15
C GLY A 49 6.75 -14.33 -18.21
N PRO A 50 7.06 -14.83 -19.43
CA PRO A 50 6.12 -14.85 -20.56
C PRO A 50 4.92 -15.80 -20.38
N ASP A 51 5.05 -16.79 -19.51
CA ASP A 51 4.05 -17.87 -19.33
C ASP A 51 2.95 -17.53 -18.31
N TYR A 52 2.99 -16.35 -17.68
CA TYR A 52 1.95 -15.91 -16.75
C TYR A 52 0.59 -15.76 -17.46
N LYS A 53 -0.49 -16.21 -16.83
CA LYS A 53 -1.85 -16.01 -17.38
C LYS A 53 -2.57 -14.93 -16.60
N LYS A 54 -3.40 -14.15 -17.29
CA LYS A 54 -4.36 -13.27 -16.63
C LYS A 54 -5.25 -14.11 -15.70
N GLY A 55 -5.31 -13.74 -14.43
CA GLY A 55 -5.92 -14.55 -13.36
C GLY A 55 -4.90 -15.14 -12.38
N ASP A 56 -3.68 -15.45 -12.81
CA ASP A 56 -2.70 -16.13 -11.94
C ASP A 56 -2.10 -15.23 -10.85
N ILE A 57 -2.14 -13.91 -11.03
CA ILE A 57 -1.69 -12.93 -10.03
C ILE A 57 -2.86 -12.03 -9.64
N GLY A 58 -3.04 -11.84 -8.34
CA GLY A 58 -4.01 -10.94 -7.75
C GLY A 58 -3.35 -9.86 -6.90
N HIS A 59 -3.98 -8.70 -6.83
CA HIS A 59 -3.60 -7.58 -5.95
C HIS A 59 -4.80 -7.18 -5.09
N SER A 60 -4.57 -6.87 -3.82
CA SER A 60 -5.61 -6.37 -2.93
C SER A 60 -5.02 -5.61 -1.73
N THR A 61 -5.91 -4.96 -0.98
CA THR A 61 -5.63 -4.45 0.37
C THR A 61 -6.54 -5.14 1.37
N GLY A 62 -6.15 -5.14 2.65
CA GLY A 62 -6.93 -5.76 3.71
C GLY A 62 -6.45 -5.43 5.12
N ALA A 63 -7.04 -6.10 6.10
CA ALA A 63 -6.62 -6.09 7.49
C ALA A 63 -6.35 -7.51 7.99
N ILE A 64 -5.22 -7.72 8.66
CA ILE A 64 -4.85 -9.03 9.22
C ILE A 64 -5.81 -9.38 10.37
N LYS A 65 -6.39 -10.59 10.35
CA LYS A 65 -7.27 -11.13 11.39
C LYS A 65 -6.62 -12.15 12.30
N SER A 66 -5.60 -12.86 11.81
CA SER A 66 -4.77 -13.73 12.64
C SER A 66 -3.50 -14.15 11.89
N ILE A 67 -2.42 -14.34 12.62
CA ILE A 67 -1.14 -14.88 12.13
C ILE A 67 -0.89 -16.22 12.81
N THR A 68 -0.75 -17.29 12.03
CA THR A 68 -0.42 -18.62 12.57
C THR A 68 1.05 -18.92 12.38
N LEU A 69 1.75 -19.31 13.45
CA LEU A 69 3.14 -19.76 13.41
C LEU A 69 3.24 -21.02 12.53
N GLY A 70 3.65 -20.86 11.26
CA GLY A 70 3.76 -21.97 10.32
C GLY A 70 3.42 -21.69 8.86
N ARG A 71 3.22 -20.42 8.46
CA ARG A 71 2.91 -19.92 7.09
C ARG A 71 1.42 -19.76 6.72
N ASP A 72 0.49 -19.62 7.67
CA ASP A 72 -0.90 -19.24 7.34
C ASP A 72 -1.28 -17.86 7.90
N LEU A 73 -1.75 -16.97 7.01
CA LEU A 73 -2.23 -15.63 7.34
C LEU A 73 -3.72 -15.50 7.01
N VAL A 74 -4.55 -15.04 7.95
CA VAL A 74 -5.97 -14.75 7.67
C VAL A 74 -6.14 -13.26 7.48
N ILE A 75 -6.68 -12.85 6.34
CA ILE A 75 -6.89 -11.45 5.95
C ILE A 75 -8.38 -11.22 5.64
N GLU A 76 -8.96 -10.17 6.21
CA GLU A 76 -10.18 -9.56 5.66
C GLU A 76 -9.77 -8.60 4.55
N HIS A 77 -10.11 -8.94 3.31
CA HIS A 77 -9.60 -8.25 2.12
C HIS A 77 -10.72 -7.66 1.26
N ALA A 78 -10.37 -6.63 0.49
CA ALA A 78 -11.22 -6.08 -0.56
C ALA A 78 -11.33 -7.07 -1.75
N GLU A 79 -11.92 -6.66 -2.87
CA GLU A 79 -11.81 -7.45 -4.12
C GLU A 79 -10.32 -7.73 -4.42
N ILE A 80 -10.00 -8.96 -4.80
CA ILE A 80 -8.65 -9.31 -5.27
C ILE A 80 -8.59 -9.08 -6.79
N HIS A 81 -8.26 -7.84 -7.15
CA HIS A 81 -8.16 -7.39 -8.52
C HIS A 81 -7.27 -8.31 -9.36
N GLY A 82 -7.73 -8.63 -10.57
CA GLY A 82 -7.06 -9.55 -11.48
C GLY A 82 -7.51 -11.01 -11.38
N THR A 83 -8.12 -11.43 -10.26
CA THR A 83 -8.51 -12.84 -10.01
C THR A 83 -10.01 -13.12 -10.16
N GLY A 84 -10.86 -12.11 -9.92
CA GLY A 84 -12.31 -12.28 -9.82
C GLY A 84 -12.81 -12.76 -8.46
N ILE A 85 -11.96 -12.76 -7.42
CA ILE A 85 -12.36 -13.04 -6.04
C ILE A 85 -12.91 -11.76 -5.40
N GLU A 86 -14.15 -11.82 -4.90
CA GLU A 86 -14.82 -10.73 -4.19
C GLU A 86 -14.24 -10.51 -2.77
N ALA A 87 -14.64 -9.41 -2.11
CA ALA A 87 -14.21 -9.11 -0.75
C ALA A 87 -14.66 -10.19 0.25
N ALA A 88 -13.72 -10.71 1.06
CA ALA A 88 -13.96 -11.85 1.96
C ALA A 88 -12.95 -11.89 3.12
N VAL A 89 -13.16 -12.82 4.04
CA VAL A 89 -12.14 -13.23 5.04
C VAL A 89 -11.56 -14.56 4.58
N THR A 90 -10.28 -14.56 4.21
CA THR A 90 -9.61 -15.71 3.58
C THR A 90 -8.29 -16.02 4.28
N GLY A 91 -8.03 -17.31 4.50
CA GLY A 91 -6.72 -17.81 4.91
C GLY A 91 -5.84 -18.07 3.70
N PHE A 92 -4.62 -17.53 3.69
CA PHE A 92 -3.63 -17.73 2.64
C PHE A 92 -2.40 -18.44 3.20
N GLU A 93 -1.98 -19.52 2.53
CA GLU A 93 -0.63 -20.06 2.70
C GLU A 93 0.37 -19.00 2.19
N VAL A 94 1.40 -18.74 2.99
CA VAL A 94 2.46 -17.76 2.74
C VAL A 94 3.62 -18.44 2.04
N LEU A 95 3.97 -17.95 0.84
CA LEU A 95 5.14 -18.42 0.12
C LEU A 95 6.42 -17.93 0.82
N ASP A 96 7.48 -18.75 0.79
CA ASP A 96 8.73 -18.52 1.54
C ASP A 96 9.46 -17.21 1.19
N ASN A 97 9.02 -16.48 0.16
CA ASN A 97 9.55 -15.20 -0.29
C ASN A 97 8.79 -13.98 0.24
N ALA A 98 7.71 -14.17 1.01
CA ALA A 98 6.93 -13.10 1.64
C ALA A 98 7.30 -12.98 3.12
N ASP A 99 7.87 -11.84 3.52
CA ASP A 99 8.20 -11.58 4.92
C ASP A 99 6.94 -11.13 5.68
N ILE A 100 6.67 -11.79 6.80
CA ILE A 100 5.57 -11.51 7.72
C ILE A 100 6.04 -11.24 9.15
N SER A 101 7.36 -11.15 9.37
CA SER A 101 7.98 -11.12 10.71
C SER A 101 7.67 -9.86 11.52
N GLU A 102 7.44 -8.73 10.84
CA GLU A 102 7.06 -7.44 11.45
C GLU A 102 5.53 -7.19 11.44
N LEU A 103 4.73 -8.15 10.94
CA LEU A 103 3.28 -8.01 10.85
C LEU A 103 2.57 -8.45 12.14
N SER A 104 1.45 -7.80 12.44
CA SER A 104 0.61 -7.99 13.60
C SER A 104 -0.87 -8.08 13.24
N GLU A 105 -1.69 -8.59 14.16
CA GLU A 105 -3.14 -8.56 14.02
C GLU A 105 -3.65 -7.10 13.92
N ASN A 106 -4.61 -6.86 13.04
CA ASN A 106 -5.18 -5.56 12.70
C ASN A 106 -4.25 -4.60 11.92
N ASP A 107 -3.07 -5.04 11.50
CA ASP A 107 -2.29 -4.27 10.51
C ASP A 107 -3.06 -4.16 9.19
N HIS A 108 -3.06 -2.95 8.63
CA HIS A 108 -3.53 -2.67 7.28
C HIS A 108 -2.42 -2.99 6.29
N VAL A 109 -2.74 -3.82 5.30
CA VAL A 109 -1.74 -4.39 4.38
C VAL A 109 -2.15 -4.26 2.92
N GLU A 110 -1.14 -4.07 2.07
CA GLU A 110 -1.23 -4.22 0.62
C GLU A 110 -0.47 -5.49 0.23
N PHE A 111 -1.08 -6.33 -0.62
CA PHE A 111 -0.54 -7.66 -0.88
C PHE A 111 -0.80 -8.16 -2.30
N LEU A 112 0.07 -9.09 -2.72
CA LEU A 112 -0.07 -9.87 -3.94
C LEU A 112 -0.34 -11.33 -3.60
N VAL A 113 -1.21 -11.97 -4.36
CA VAL A 113 -1.41 -13.42 -4.35
C VAL A 113 -1.01 -14.04 -5.68
N LYS A 114 -0.51 -15.28 -5.63
CA LYS A 114 -0.24 -16.10 -6.81
C LYS A 114 -1.05 -17.38 -6.77
N ARG A 115 -1.72 -17.73 -7.87
CA ARG A 115 -2.38 -19.01 -8.07
C ARG A 115 -1.35 -20.10 -8.35
N GLY A 116 -1.40 -21.20 -7.61
CA GLY A 116 -0.66 -22.42 -7.92
C GLY A 116 -1.32 -23.24 -9.03
N ASP A 117 -0.63 -24.27 -9.52
CA ASP A 117 -1.18 -25.22 -10.50
C ASP A 117 -2.37 -26.03 -9.95
N ASP A 118 -2.51 -26.07 -8.62
CA ASP A 118 -3.65 -26.61 -7.88
C ASP A 118 -4.87 -25.65 -7.84
N ASN A 119 -4.77 -24.49 -8.47
CA ASN A 119 -5.74 -23.39 -8.45
C ASN A 119 -5.93 -22.70 -7.08
N VAL A 120 -5.07 -22.96 -6.10
CA VAL A 120 -5.10 -22.30 -4.79
C VAL A 120 -4.26 -21.02 -4.85
N TYR A 121 -4.82 -19.90 -4.37
CA TYR A 121 -4.10 -18.64 -4.23
C TYR A 121 -3.29 -18.62 -2.94
N ARG A 122 -2.02 -18.21 -3.04
CA ARG A 122 -1.05 -18.13 -1.95
C ARG A 122 -0.49 -16.72 -1.86
N LEU A 123 -0.16 -16.27 -0.65
CA LEU A 123 0.42 -14.95 -0.43
C LEU A 123 1.83 -14.91 -1.03
N LEU A 124 2.02 -14.07 -2.04
CA LEU A 124 3.26 -13.90 -2.78
C LEU A 124 4.12 -12.77 -2.23
N SER A 125 3.48 -11.69 -1.80
CA SER A 125 4.15 -10.51 -1.22
C SER A 125 3.14 -9.73 -0.39
N ILE A 126 3.60 -9.03 0.64
CA ILE A 126 2.78 -8.28 1.57
C ILE A 126 3.58 -7.11 2.14
N CYS A 127 2.92 -6.00 2.40
CA CYS A 127 3.50 -4.75 2.89
C CYS A 127 2.57 -4.14 3.93
N ASN A 128 3.11 -3.76 5.10
CA ASN A 128 2.36 -3.00 6.10
C ASN A 128 2.22 -1.54 5.62
N MET A 129 0.97 -1.06 5.52
CA MET A 129 0.64 0.31 5.10
C MET A 129 0.78 1.33 6.25
N GLY A 130 1.31 0.89 7.40
CA GLY A 130 1.53 1.64 8.62
C GLY A 130 2.66 2.68 8.56
N ALA A 131 2.95 3.24 9.73
CA ALA A 131 3.62 4.54 9.85
C ALA A 131 5.14 4.53 9.53
N GLU A 132 5.50 4.70 8.25
CA GLU A 132 6.62 5.55 7.75
C GLU A 132 6.78 5.41 6.22
N LYS A 133 5.92 6.11 5.44
CA LYS A 133 6.15 6.67 4.06
C LYS A 133 6.75 5.82 2.92
N LEU A 134 7.15 4.57 3.12
CA LEU A 134 7.48 3.66 2.04
C LEU A 134 6.21 3.40 1.24
N LYS A 135 6.28 3.58 -0.08
CA LYS A 135 5.22 3.11 -0.96
C LYS A 135 5.24 1.59 -0.91
N CYS A 136 4.10 1.00 -0.59
CA CYS A 136 3.85 -0.42 -0.85
C CYS A 136 3.77 -0.69 -2.37
N LEU A 137 3.45 -1.93 -2.71
CA LEU A 137 3.73 -2.63 -3.98
C LEU A 137 3.15 -1.96 -5.24
#